data_AF-A0A0Q4IAE6-F1
#
_entry.id   AF-A0A0Q4IAE6-F1
#
_cell.length_a   1.000
_cell.length_b   1.000
_cell.length_c   1.000
_cell.angle_alpha   90.00
_cell.angle_beta   90.00
_cell.angle_gamma   90.00
#
_symmetry.space_group_name_H-M   'P 1'
#
loop_
_entity.id
_entity.type
_entity.pdbx_description
1 polymer ?
#
loop_
_entity_poly.entity_id
_entity_poly.type
_entity_poly.pdbx_seq_one_letter_code
_entity_poly.pdbx_strand_id
1 'polypeptide(L)'
;MAAAAAGGGGMIPARIAAGVVAGAGWHALVQLAGRADGAGLATTLALLAVLGWALLRAGHGVSSTGLTVTLLALGVAAVSGITLLEIIVLVAALGWCALGAWRWPPMLLALLGVPMLPTLDVLVAGPLRRISAVLTTWLLRGNGIDVSLEGVALQWQGKQLLFDGPCSGVRMLWALLVLACAAGVIQRMPPARFALLLAATVIVAVVGNALRAASLFYLEAGFVTAIGGPVAHEAIGLAAFAIVAGGAVALLARGRVVAWR
;
A
#
# COMPACT_ATOMS: atom_id res chain seq x y z
N MET A 1 -11.52 0.74 -53.97
CA MET A 1 -11.48 2.02 -53.23
C MET A 1 -11.94 1.82 -51.80
N ALA A 2 -11.15 1.09 -50.99
CA ALA A 2 -11.35 1.04 -49.55
C ALA A 2 -10.60 2.22 -48.96
N ALA A 3 -11.33 3.28 -48.59
CA ALA A 3 -10.78 4.40 -47.86
C ALA A 3 -10.32 3.89 -46.49
N ALA A 4 -9.00 3.86 -46.29
CA ALA A 4 -8.40 3.74 -44.98
C ALA A 4 -8.89 4.93 -44.15
N ALA A 5 -9.84 4.68 -43.24
CA ALA A 5 -10.22 5.62 -42.21
C ALA A 5 -9.00 5.81 -41.30
N ALA A 6 -8.21 6.83 -41.63
CA ALA A 6 -7.17 7.35 -40.77
C ALA A 6 -7.83 7.82 -39.47
N GLY A 7 -7.81 6.96 -38.46
CA GLY A 7 -8.24 7.26 -37.10
C GLY A 7 -7.31 8.28 -36.46
N GLY A 8 -7.49 9.54 -36.81
CA GLY A 8 -6.90 10.67 -36.11
C GLY A 8 -7.54 10.79 -34.73
N GLY A 9 -7.07 9.98 -33.77
CA GLY A 9 -7.48 10.09 -32.38
C GLY A 9 -7.08 11.47 -31.86
N GLY A 10 -8.07 12.36 -31.71
CA GLY A 10 -7.85 13.71 -31.20
C GLY A 10 -7.15 13.66 -29.84
N MET A 11 -6.11 14.46 -29.67
CA MET A 11 -5.42 14.62 -28.40
C MET A 11 -6.09 15.73 -27.59
N ILE A 12 -6.44 15.43 -26.34
CA ILE A 12 -7.05 16.36 -25.40
C ILE A 12 -5.98 16.77 -24.39
N PRO A 13 -5.77 18.07 -24.08
CA PRO A 13 -4.83 18.48 -23.05
C PRO A 13 -5.08 17.76 -21.73
N ALA A 14 -4.03 17.22 -21.11
CA ALA A 14 -4.14 16.37 -19.92
C ALA A 14 -4.95 17.00 -18.77
N ARG A 15 -4.84 18.33 -18.60
CA ARG A 15 -5.58 19.09 -17.59
C ARG A 15 -7.09 19.10 -17.85
N ILE A 16 -7.50 19.20 -19.13
CA ILE A 16 -8.91 19.16 -19.53
C ILE A 16 -9.43 17.73 -19.36
N ALA A 17 -8.69 16.73 -19.82
CA ALA A 17 -9.05 15.33 -19.64
C ALA A 17 -9.24 14.97 -18.16
N ALA A 18 -8.32 15.41 -17.28
CA ALA A 18 -8.44 15.23 -15.84
C ALA A 18 -9.65 15.95 -15.24
N GLY A 19 -9.97 17.17 -15.71
CA GLY A 19 -11.18 17.88 -15.31
C GLY A 19 -12.46 17.12 -15.68
N VAL A 20 -12.52 16.54 -16.88
CA VAL A 20 -13.63 15.69 -17.33
C VAL A 20 -13.74 14.43 -16.47
N VAL A 21 -12.62 13.74 -16.21
CA VAL A 21 -12.58 12.56 -15.34
C VAL A 21 -13.03 12.90 -13.92
N ALA A 22 -12.56 14.01 -13.35
CA ALA A 22 -12.93 14.46 -12.01
C ALA A 22 -14.41 14.83 -11.93
N GLY A 23 -14.96 15.49 -12.97
CA GLY A 23 -16.38 15.81 -13.05
C GLY A 23 -17.25 14.56 -13.17
N ALA A 24 -16.88 13.62 -14.04
CA ALA A 24 -17.59 12.35 -14.19
C ALA A 24 -17.50 11.48 -12.92
N GLY A 25 -16.37 11.54 -12.21
CA GLY A 25 -16.12 10.83 -10.96
C GLY A 25 -16.41 11.64 -9.71
N TRP A 26 -17.26 12.67 -9.79
CA TRP A 26 -17.56 13.54 -8.67
C TRP A 26 -18.03 12.77 -7.44
N HIS A 27 -18.88 11.76 -7.64
CA HIS A 27 -19.36 10.89 -6.58
C HIS A 27 -18.21 10.13 -5.88
N ALA A 28 -17.27 9.54 -6.63
CA ALA A 28 -16.06 8.94 -6.08
C ALA A 28 -15.17 9.94 -5.34
N LEU A 29 -15.06 11.20 -5.78
CA LEU A 29 -14.33 12.25 -5.05
C LEU A 29 -14.97 12.54 -3.70
N VAL A 30 -16.30 12.65 -3.64
CA VAL A 30 -17.03 12.84 -2.38
C VAL A 30 -16.83 11.64 -1.46
N GLN A 31 -16.89 10.41 -1.98
CA GLN A 31 -16.63 9.21 -1.20
C GLN A 31 -15.18 9.14 -0.70
N LEU A 32 -14.20 9.51 -1.54
CA LEU A 32 -12.80 9.59 -1.14
C LEU A 32 -12.61 10.61 0.01
N ALA A 33 -13.21 11.79 -0.10
CA ALA A 33 -13.20 12.80 0.95
C ALA A 33 -13.90 12.32 2.23
N GLY A 34 -15.00 11.59 2.12
CA GLY A 34 -15.70 10.99 3.27
C GLY A 34 -14.90 9.92 4.01
N ARG A 35 -13.87 9.34 3.36
CA ARG A 35 -12.94 8.38 3.98
C ARG A 35 -11.67 9.03 4.56
N ALA A 36 -11.54 10.35 4.46
CA ALA A 36 -10.38 11.09 4.92
C ALA A 36 -10.48 11.37 6.43
N ASP A 37 -10.20 10.38 7.27
CA ASP A 37 -10.16 10.51 8.73
C ASP A 37 -8.75 10.29 9.29
N GLY A 38 -8.39 11.01 10.37
CA GLY A 38 -7.08 10.86 11.04
C GLY A 38 -5.88 10.84 10.08
N ALA A 39 -5.16 9.71 10.03
CA ALA A 39 -4.03 9.51 9.11
C ALA A 39 -4.46 9.43 7.62
N GLY A 40 -5.68 8.99 7.33
CA GLY A 40 -6.25 8.93 5.98
C GLY A 40 -6.49 10.30 5.36
N LEU A 41 -6.70 11.33 6.19
CA LEU A 41 -6.77 12.72 5.71
C LEU A 41 -5.42 13.20 5.19
N ALA A 42 -4.34 12.94 5.92
CA ALA A 42 -3.00 13.33 5.49
C ALA A 42 -2.60 12.64 4.16
N THR A 43 -2.88 11.35 4.00
CA THR A 43 -2.57 10.63 2.75
C THR A 43 -3.43 11.09 1.58
N THR A 44 -4.71 11.38 1.81
CA THR A 44 -5.61 11.91 0.79
C THR A 44 -5.17 13.30 0.32
N LEU A 45 -4.82 14.19 1.24
CA LEU A 45 -4.31 15.52 0.91
C LEU A 45 -2.98 15.45 0.16
N ALA A 46 -2.06 14.57 0.58
CA ALA A 46 -0.81 14.34 -0.12
C ALA A 46 -1.03 13.81 -1.54
N LEU A 47 -1.96 12.85 -1.71
CA LEU A 47 -2.36 12.32 -3.01
C LEU A 47 -2.89 13.43 -3.94
N LEU A 48 -3.85 14.24 -3.45
CA LEU A 48 -4.43 15.33 -4.21
C LEU A 48 -3.40 16.40 -4.57
N ALA A 49 -2.51 16.76 -3.64
CA ALA A 49 -1.44 17.72 -3.88
C ALA A 49 -0.45 17.23 -4.94
N VAL A 50 -0.03 15.96 -4.87
CA VAL A 50 0.90 15.36 -5.83
C VAL A 50 0.27 15.23 -7.22
N LEU A 51 -0.98 14.74 -7.30
CA LEU A 51 -1.71 14.63 -8.57
C LEU A 51 -1.97 16.02 -9.19
N GLY A 52 -2.41 16.98 -8.38
CA GLY A 52 -2.64 18.36 -8.81
C GLY A 52 -1.35 19.01 -9.33
N TRP A 53 -0.25 18.88 -8.60
CA TRP A 53 1.06 19.36 -9.03
C TRP A 53 1.53 18.72 -10.35
N ALA A 54 1.38 17.40 -10.47
CA ALA A 54 1.74 16.68 -11.69
C ALA A 54 0.89 17.12 -12.89
N LEU A 55 -0.42 17.31 -12.70
CA LEU A 55 -1.33 17.82 -13.73
C LEU A 55 -1.02 19.27 -14.13
N LEU A 56 -0.70 20.14 -13.16
CA LEU A 56 -0.27 21.51 -13.45
C LEU A 56 1.02 21.54 -14.28
N ARG A 57 1.91 20.54 -14.13
CA ARG A 57 3.13 20.43 -14.95
C ARG A 57 2.96 19.59 -16.22
N ALA A 58 1.81 18.96 -16.42
CA ALA A 58 1.55 18.16 -17.61
C ALA A 58 1.46 19.04 -18.85
N GLY A 59 2.42 18.87 -19.77
CA GLY A 59 2.42 19.48 -21.11
C GLY A 59 2.03 18.51 -22.23
N HIS A 60 1.57 17.31 -21.88
CA HIS A 60 1.19 16.26 -22.83
C HIS A 60 -0.34 16.25 -23.05
N GLY A 61 -0.75 15.55 -24.12
CA GLY A 61 -2.15 15.29 -24.42
C GLY A 61 -2.51 13.83 -24.17
N VAL A 62 -3.78 13.61 -23.86
CA VAL A 62 -4.41 12.32 -23.63
C VAL A 62 -5.24 11.95 -24.86
N SER A 63 -5.19 10.70 -25.30
CA SER A 63 -5.97 10.27 -26.46
C SER A 63 -7.47 10.29 -26.15
N SER A 64 -8.28 10.75 -27.10
CA SER A 64 -9.75 10.75 -26.97
C SER A 64 -10.31 9.36 -26.71
N THR A 65 -9.81 8.34 -27.41
CA THR A 65 -10.18 6.94 -27.18
C THR A 65 -9.85 6.48 -25.77
N GLY A 66 -8.65 6.82 -25.26
CA GLY A 66 -8.27 6.47 -23.88
C GLY A 66 -9.14 7.16 -22.84
N LEU A 67 -9.51 8.43 -23.09
CA LEU A 67 -10.47 9.14 -22.24
C LEU A 67 -11.84 8.47 -22.25
N THR A 68 -12.37 8.09 -23.42
CA THR A 68 -13.66 7.37 -23.52
C THR A 68 -13.63 6.05 -22.76
N VAL A 69 -12.58 5.24 -22.91
CA VAL A 69 -12.41 3.99 -22.15
C VAL A 69 -12.38 4.25 -20.65
N THR A 70 -11.69 5.29 -20.23
CA THR A 70 -11.59 5.68 -18.81
C THR A 70 -12.94 6.09 -18.24
N LEU A 71 -13.72 6.87 -18.98
CA LEU A 71 -15.07 7.28 -18.58
C LEU A 71 -16.04 6.09 -18.53
N LEU A 72 -15.94 5.16 -19.47
CA LEU A 72 -16.71 3.91 -19.44
C LEU A 72 -16.36 3.07 -18.20
N ALA A 73 -15.07 2.90 -17.89
CA ALA A 73 -14.64 2.16 -16.71
C ALA A 73 -15.16 2.80 -15.41
N LEU A 74 -15.15 4.13 -15.35
CA LEU A 74 -15.69 4.88 -14.22
C LEU A 74 -17.20 4.71 -14.09
N GLY A 75 -17.94 4.74 -15.20
CA GLY A 75 -19.37 4.46 -15.22
C GLY A 75 -19.71 3.04 -14.76
N VAL A 76 -18.96 2.04 -15.22
CA VAL A 76 -19.11 0.64 -14.77
C VAL A 76 -18.83 0.53 -13.26
N ALA A 77 -17.77 1.18 -12.77
CA ALA A 77 -17.44 1.17 -11.35
C ALA A 77 -18.53 1.85 -10.50
N ALA A 78 -19.09 2.97 -10.95
CA ALA A 78 -20.18 3.65 -10.26
C ALA A 78 -21.45 2.78 -10.20
N VAL A 79 -21.83 2.14 -11.32
CA VAL A 79 -23.01 1.25 -11.38
C VAL A 79 -22.84 -0.02 -10.54
N SER A 80 -21.59 -0.45 -10.28
CA SER A 80 -21.34 -1.64 -9.44
C SER A 80 -21.79 -1.46 -7.98
N GLY A 81 -21.93 -0.22 -7.48
CA GLY A 81 -22.19 0.09 -6.07
C GLY A 81 -21.00 -0.17 -5.13
N ILE A 82 -19.85 -0.61 -5.66
CA ILE A 82 -18.65 -0.87 -4.87
C ILE A 82 -17.83 0.43 -4.76
N THR A 83 -18.07 1.21 -3.69
CA THR A 83 -17.38 2.48 -3.39
C THR A 83 -15.88 2.45 -3.65
N LEU A 84 -15.21 1.40 -3.18
CA LEU A 84 -13.76 1.31 -3.28
C LEU A 84 -13.27 1.13 -4.72
N LEU A 85 -14.03 0.37 -5.52
CA LEU A 85 -13.72 0.17 -6.94
C LEU A 85 -13.85 1.51 -7.69
N GLU A 86 -14.88 2.28 -7.39
CA GLU A 86 -15.09 3.62 -7.97
C GLU A 86 -13.91 4.56 -7.66
N ILE A 87 -13.47 4.60 -6.39
CA ILE A 87 -12.31 5.41 -5.96
C ILE A 87 -11.02 4.94 -6.64
N ILE A 88 -10.77 3.62 -6.70
CA ILE A 88 -9.58 3.05 -7.34
C ILE A 88 -9.53 3.45 -8.82
N VAL A 89 -10.65 3.29 -9.54
CA VAL A 89 -10.74 3.63 -10.97
C VAL A 89 -10.53 5.13 -11.17
N LEU A 90 -11.14 5.98 -10.34
CA LEU A 90 -10.94 7.42 -10.39
C LEU A 90 -9.47 7.81 -10.17
N VAL A 91 -8.83 7.29 -9.11
CA VAL A 91 -7.43 7.63 -8.78
C VAL A 91 -6.47 7.12 -9.86
N ALA A 92 -6.71 5.93 -10.40
CA ALA A 92 -5.95 5.39 -11.53
C ALA A 92 -6.11 6.26 -12.79
N ALA A 93 -7.34 6.71 -13.08
CA ALA A 93 -7.64 7.59 -14.20
C ALA A 93 -6.94 8.95 -14.09
N LEU A 94 -7.04 9.61 -12.93
CA LEU A 94 -6.36 10.87 -12.65
C LEU A 94 -4.84 10.72 -12.68
N GLY A 95 -4.32 9.62 -12.15
CA GLY A 95 -2.90 9.27 -12.22
C GLY A 95 -2.41 9.09 -13.65
N TRP A 96 -3.18 8.40 -14.48
CA TRP A 96 -2.89 8.24 -15.91
C TRP A 96 -2.90 9.59 -16.64
N CYS A 97 -3.91 10.43 -16.41
CA CYS A 97 -3.95 11.79 -16.95
C CYS A 97 -2.76 12.64 -16.48
N ALA A 98 -2.31 12.49 -15.23
CA ALA A 98 -1.14 13.21 -14.72
C ALA A 98 0.16 12.76 -15.40
N LEU A 99 0.34 11.45 -15.57
CA LEU A 99 1.60 10.86 -16.03
C LEU A 99 1.72 10.76 -17.56
N GLY A 100 0.61 10.76 -18.30
CA GLY A 100 0.56 10.58 -19.76
C GLY A 100 0.85 9.16 -20.24
N ALA A 101 1.33 8.29 -19.36
CA ALA A 101 1.57 6.88 -19.60
C ALA A 101 1.41 6.08 -18.31
N TRP A 102 0.97 4.83 -18.43
CA TRP A 102 0.86 3.93 -17.28
C TRP A 102 2.25 3.58 -16.73
N ARG A 103 2.49 3.89 -15.46
CA ARG A 103 3.75 3.57 -14.76
C ARG A 103 3.44 2.96 -13.40
N TRP A 104 3.87 1.72 -13.19
CA TRP A 104 3.52 0.95 -12.00
C TRP A 104 3.88 1.62 -10.67
N PRO A 105 5.11 2.14 -10.44
CA PRO A 105 5.45 2.71 -9.13
C PRO A 105 4.59 3.90 -8.71
N PRO A 106 4.42 4.97 -9.51
CA PRO A 106 3.57 6.09 -9.12
C PRO A 106 2.09 5.74 -9.09
N MET A 107 1.62 4.78 -9.91
CA MET A 107 0.21 4.34 -9.85
C MET A 107 -0.08 3.56 -8.59
N LEU A 108 0.79 2.61 -8.22
CA LEU A 108 0.63 1.89 -6.97
C LEU A 108 0.77 2.82 -5.75
N LEU A 109 1.68 3.81 -5.81
CA LEU A 109 1.79 4.83 -4.78
C LEU A 109 0.50 5.66 -4.64
N ALA A 110 -0.09 6.07 -5.77
CA ALA A 110 -1.35 6.82 -5.77
C ALA A 110 -2.50 6.00 -5.17
N LEU A 111 -2.58 4.72 -5.52
CA LEU A 111 -3.57 3.78 -4.97
C LEU A 111 -3.37 3.53 -3.47
N LEU A 112 -2.12 3.38 -3.00
CA LEU A 112 -1.82 3.24 -1.56
C LEU A 112 -2.07 4.53 -0.77
N GLY A 113 -2.09 5.69 -1.45
CA GLY A 113 -2.43 6.98 -0.87
C GLY A 113 -3.93 7.16 -0.60
N VAL A 114 -4.78 6.33 -1.22
CA VAL A 114 -6.20 6.22 -0.84
C VAL A 114 -6.26 5.72 0.61
N PRO A 115 -7.18 6.23 1.46
CA PRO A 115 -7.39 5.75 2.83
C PRO A 115 -7.93 4.30 2.83
N MET A 116 -7.03 3.35 2.56
CA MET A 116 -7.32 1.92 2.42
C MET A 116 -7.13 1.15 3.72
N LEU A 117 -6.53 1.74 4.76
CA LEU A 117 -6.27 1.05 6.03
C LEU A 117 -7.53 0.35 6.60
N PRO A 118 -8.70 1.01 6.69
CA PRO A 118 -9.90 0.34 7.18
C PRO A 118 -10.32 -0.87 6.31
N THR A 119 -10.11 -0.79 5.00
CA THR A 119 -10.39 -1.90 4.09
C THR A 119 -9.39 -3.04 4.28
N LEU A 120 -8.11 -2.72 4.43
CA LEU A 120 -7.06 -3.72 4.70
C LEU A 120 -7.29 -4.41 6.04
N ASP A 121 -7.79 -3.69 7.04
CA ASP A 121 -8.13 -4.26 8.35
C ASP A 121 -9.27 -5.30 8.26
N VAL A 122 -10.22 -5.10 7.34
CA VAL A 122 -11.31 -6.07 7.12
C VAL A 122 -10.85 -7.26 6.26
N LEU A 123 -10.15 -7.00 5.16
CA LEU A 123 -9.85 -8.04 4.15
C LEU A 123 -8.53 -8.79 4.42
N VAL A 124 -7.53 -8.10 4.96
CA VAL A 124 -6.14 -8.58 5.00
C VAL A 124 -5.69 -8.91 6.43
N ALA A 125 -6.25 -8.25 7.46
CA ALA A 125 -5.82 -8.49 8.84
C ALA A 125 -6.03 -9.94 9.29
N GLY A 126 -7.16 -10.57 8.96
CA GLY A 126 -7.44 -11.95 9.36
C GLY A 126 -6.38 -12.95 8.84
N PRO A 127 -6.13 -12.99 7.52
CA PRO A 127 -5.05 -13.80 6.95
C PRO A 127 -3.68 -13.48 7.53
N LEU A 128 -3.32 -12.20 7.66
CA LEU A 128 -2.01 -11.81 8.21
C LEU A 128 -1.84 -12.17 9.69
N ARG A 129 -2.90 -12.08 10.50
CA ARG A 129 -2.88 -12.53 11.91
C ARG A 129 -2.55 -14.01 11.99
N ARG A 130 -3.18 -14.84 11.14
CA ARG A 130 -2.90 -16.28 11.12
C ARG A 130 -1.45 -16.57 10.73
N ILE A 131 -0.95 -15.93 9.67
CA ILE A 131 0.46 -16.09 9.24
C ILE A 131 1.40 -15.65 10.36
N SER A 132 1.14 -14.50 10.97
CA SER A 132 1.97 -13.95 12.06
C SER A 132 1.96 -14.86 13.28
N ALA A 133 0.80 -15.41 13.66
CA ALA A 133 0.68 -16.32 14.79
C ALA A 133 1.47 -17.60 14.56
N VAL A 134 1.36 -18.20 13.36
CA VAL A 134 2.14 -19.38 12.98
C VAL A 134 3.63 -19.06 13.06
N LEU A 135 4.11 -18.02 12.37
CA LEU A 135 5.54 -17.69 12.35
C LEU A 135 6.08 -17.38 13.74
N THR A 136 5.31 -16.67 14.57
CA THR A 136 5.68 -16.38 15.96
C THR A 136 5.78 -17.68 16.78
N THR A 137 4.83 -18.59 16.62
CA THR A 137 4.88 -19.92 17.27
C THR A 137 6.15 -20.67 16.90
N TRP A 138 6.50 -20.70 15.61
CA TRP A 138 7.73 -21.33 15.13
C TRP A 138 8.98 -20.69 15.74
N LEU A 139 9.03 -19.36 15.80
CA LEU A 139 10.14 -18.63 16.43
C LEU A 139 10.26 -18.98 17.92
N LEU A 140 9.16 -18.97 18.68
CA LEU A 140 9.17 -19.26 20.11
C LEU A 140 9.56 -20.72 20.40
N ARG A 141 9.01 -21.68 19.66
CA ARG A 141 9.39 -23.10 19.78
C ARG A 141 10.84 -23.35 19.41
N GLY A 142 11.34 -22.67 18.37
CA GLY A 142 12.76 -22.70 18.01
C GLY A 142 13.69 -22.17 19.11
N ASN A 143 13.17 -21.35 20.04
CA ASN A 143 13.87 -20.88 21.23
C ASN A 143 13.59 -21.75 22.48
N GLY A 144 12.99 -22.92 22.33
CA GLY A 144 12.72 -23.85 23.44
C GLY A 144 11.50 -23.51 24.28
N ILE A 145 10.65 -22.57 23.84
CA ILE A 145 9.42 -22.22 24.56
C ILE A 145 8.28 -23.11 24.05
N ASP A 146 7.73 -23.92 24.95
CA ASP A 146 6.60 -24.78 24.63
C ASP A 146 5.28 -23.99 24.60
N VAL A 147 4.98 -23.44 23.43
CA VAL A 147 3.72 -22.74 23.14
C VAL A 147 2.83 -23.58 22.23
N SER A 148 1.52 -23.58 22.47
CA SER A 148 0.53 -24.13 21.54
C SER A 148 -0.26 -23.00 20.85
N LEU A 149 -0.71 -23.25 19.62
CA LEU A 149 -1.44 -22.28 18.82
C LEU A 149 -2.86 -22.79 18.61
N GLU A 150 -3.84 -22.04 19.12
CA GLU A 150 -5.27 -22.30 18.95
C GLU A 150 -5.88 -21.17 18.11
N GLY A 151 -6.03 -21.42 16.81
CA GLY A 151 -6.50 -20.41 15.85
C GLY A 151 -5.51 -19.26 15.68
N VAL A 152 -5.75 -18.14 16.36
CA VAL A 152 -4.87 -16.96 16.41
C VAL A 152 -4.47 -16.60 17.85
N ALA A 153 -4.67 -17.52 18.79
CA ALA A 153 -4.27 -17.37 20.18
C ALA A 153 -3.11 -18.31 20.52
N LEU A 154 -2.05 -17.76 21.10
CA LEU A 154 -0.95 -18.51 21.68
C LEU A 154 -1.31 -18.90 23.11
N GLN A 155 -1.19 -20.18 23.45
CA GLN A 155 -1.33 -20.66 24.82
C GLN A 155 0.06 -20.97 25.39
N TRP A 156 0.31 -20.47 26.60
CA TRP A 156 1.57 -20.70 27.31
C TRP A 156 1.34 -20.64 28.83
N GLN A 157 1.68 -21.71 29.54
CA GLN A 157 1.53 -21.80 31.00
C GLN A 157 0.12 -21.42 31.51
N GLY A 158 -0.93 -21.84 30.78
CA GLY A 158 -2.33 -21.50 31.13
C GLY A 158 -2.72 -20.04 30.87
N LYS A 159 -1.83 -19.23 30.27
CA LYS A 159 -2.13 -17.89 29.79
C LYS A 159 -2.37 -17.91 28.28
N GLN A 160 -3.29 -17.06 27.85
CA GLN A 160 -3.64 -16.88 26.45
C GLN A 160 -3.15 -15.51 25.96
N LEU A 161 -2.40 -15.50 24.86
CA LEU A 161 -1.97 -14.29 24.16
C LEU A 161 -2.65 -14.23 22.78
N LEU A 162 -3.51 -13.23 22.56
CA LEU A 162 -4.30 -13.11 21.35
C LEU A 162 -3.64 -12.17 20.32
N PHE A 163 -3.55 -12.61 19.07
CA PHE A 163 -3.18 -11.72 17.95
C PHE A 163 -4.36 -10.83 17.56
N ASP A 164 -4.36 -9.62 18.10
CA ASP A 164 -5.40 -8.61 17.88
C ASP A 164 -5.15 -7.70 16.65
N GLY A 165 -5.91 -6.61 16.53
CA GLY A 165 -5.80 -5.63 15.43
C GLY A 165 -4.39 -5.10 15.22
N PRO A 166 -3.78 -4.47 16.25
CA PRO A 166 -2.40 -3.98 16.23
C PRO A 166 -1.33 -5.04 15.90
N CYS A 167 -1.57 -6.32 16.20
CA CYS A 167 -0.62 -7.41 15.93
C CYS A 167 -0.75 -8.02 14.52
N SER A 168 -1.73 -7.60 13.73
CA SER A 168 -1.95 -8.10 12.37
C SER A 168 -0.82 -7.78 11.38
N GLY A 169 0.01 -6.77 11.65
CA GLY A 169 1.07 -6.33 10.73
C GLY A 169 0.57 -5.52 9.53
N VAL A 170 -0.73 -5.24 9.39
CA VAL A 170 -1.31 -4.48 8.26
C VAL A 170 -0.65 -3.10 8.11
N ARG A 171 -0.50 -2.37 9.22
CA ARG A 171 0.13 -1.04 9.22
C ARG A 171 1.59 -1.09 8.78
N MET A 172 2.34 -2.07 9.27
CA MET A 172 3.75 -2.29 8.89
C MET A 172 3.86 -2.60 7.41
N LEU A 173 3.04 -3.52 6.89
CA LEU A 173 3.00 -3.88 5.47
C LEU A 173 2.67 -2.66 4.61
N TRP A 174 1.59 -1.94 4.92
CA TRP A 174 1.17 -0.76 4.17
C TRP A 174 2.28 0.31 4.13
N ALA A 175 2.88 0.64 5.28
CA ALA A 175 3.95 1.63 5.35
C ALA A 175 5.17 1.23 4.51
N LEU A 176 5.56 -0.04 4.55
CA LEU A 176 6.69 -0.54 3.77
C LEU A 176 6.39 -0.57 2.27
N LEU A 177 5.15 -0.90 1.87
CA LEU A 177 4.73 -0.82 0.47
C LEU A 177 4.74 0.62 -0.04
N VAL A 178 4.31 1.60 0.77
CA VAL A 178 4.43 3.03 0.44
C VAL A 178 5.89 3.42 0.23
N LEU A 179 6.79 3.01 1.12
CA LEU A 179 8.24 3.26 0.99
C LEU A 179 8.83 2.60 -0.25
N ALA A 180 8.44 1.36 -0.56
CA ALA A 180 8.88 0.66 -1.76
C ALA A 180 8.40 1.35 -3.05
N CYS A 181 7.15 1.83 -3.07
CA CYS A 181 6.61 2.59 -4.20
C CYS A 181 7.33 3.93 -4.37
N ALA A 182 7.55 4.67 -3.28
CA ALA A 182 8.32 5.92 -3.30
C ALA A 182 9.75 5.69 -3.82
N ALA A 183 10.43 4.63 -3.37
CA ALA A 183 11.74 4.24 -3.88
C ALA A 183 11.70 3.88 -5.37
N GLY A 184 10.67 3.15 -5.81
CA GLY A 184 10.44 2.82 -7.21
C GLY A 184 10.25 4.05 -8.10
N VAL A 185 9.56 5.09 -7.60
CA VAL A 185 9.38 6.39 -8.27
C VAL A 185 10.71 7.14 -8.35
N ILE A 186 11.41 7.30 -7.22
CA ILE A 186 12.67 8.07 -7.15
C ILE A 186 13.75 7.43 -8.03
N GLN A 187 13.87 6.11 -8.01
CA GLN A 187 14.86 5.38 -8.79
C GLN A 187 14.41 5.04 -10.22
N ARG A 188 13.20 5.44 -10.62
CA ARG A 188 12.61 5.15 -11.94
C ARG A 188 12.72 3.66 -12.30
N MET A 189 12.39 2.78 -11.36
CA MET A 189 12.64 1.35 -11.51
C MET A 189 11.84 0.72 -12.67
N PRO A 190 12.46 -0.20 -13.43
CA PRO A 190 11.72 -0.98 -14.42
C PRO A 190 10.75 -1.96 -13.73
N PRO A 191 9.66 -2.40 -14.39
CA PRO A 191 8.59 -3.19 -13.79
C PRO A 191 9.06 -4.47 -13.09
N ALA A 192 9.97 -5.23 -13.70
CA ALA A 192 10.46 -6.49 -13.13
C ALA A 192 11.21 -6.28 -11.80
N ARG A 193 12.09 -5.27 -11.74
CA ARG A 193 12.81 -4.92 -10.50
C ARG A 193 11.86 -4.38 -9.43
N PHE A 194 10.86 -3.60 -9.85
CA PHE A 194 9.84 -3.10 -8.94
C PHE A 194 8.98 -4.23 -8.37
N ALA A 195 8.60 -5.23 -9.19
CA ALA A 195 7.88 -6.41 -8.73
C ALA A 195 8.68 -7.22 -7.71
N LEU A 196 9.98 -7.43 -7.95
CA LEU A 196 10.86 -8.10 -6.99
C LEU A 196 10.97 -7.32 -5.68
N LEU A 197 11.06 -5.98 -5.75
CA LEU A 197 11.06 -5.12 -4.58
C LEU A 197 9.76 -5.27 -3.77
N LEU A 198 8.60 -5.27 -4.43
CA LEU A 198 7.31 -5.44 -3.75
C LEU A 198 7.23 -6.82 -3.07
N ALA A 199 7.63 -7.88 -3.76
CA ALA A 199 7.65 -9.23 -3.20
C ALA A 199 8.57 -9.31 -1.97
N ALA A 200 9.79 -8.78 -2.07
CA ALA A 200 10.71 -8.69 -0.93
C ALA A 200 10.11 -7.88 0.22
N THR A 201 9.46 -6.76 -0.08
CA THR A 201 8.83 -5.88 0.92
C THR A 201 7.74 -6.62 1.70
N VAL A 202 6.90 -7.40 1.03
CA VAL A 202 5.86 -8.23 1.67
C VAL A 202 6.50 -9.25 2.61
N ILE A 203 7.54 -9.96 2.16
CA ILE A 203 8.24 -10.98 2.96
C ILE A 203 8.85 -10.33 4.21
N VAL A 204 9.58 -9.23 4.04
CA VAL A 204 10.24 -8.56 5.16
C VAL A 204 9.21 -7.98 6.13
N ALA A 205 8.07 -7.45 5.65
CA ALA A 205 6.98 -6.99 6.51
C ALA A 205 6.40 -8.13 7.39
N VAL A 206 6.16 -9.29 6.79
CA VAL A 206 5.63 -10.47 7.50
C VAL A 206 6.62 -10.99 8.53
N VAL A 207 7.88 -11.16 8.15
CA VAL A 207 8.95 -11.62 9.06
C VAL A 207 9.18 -10.61 10.19
N GLY A 208 9.22 -9.32 9.85
CA GLY A 208 9.36 -8.22 10.81
C GLY A 208 8.23 -8.19 11.84
N ASN A 209 6.98 -8.39 11.39
CA ASN A 209 5.85 -8.46 12.29
C ASN A 209 5.90 -9.70 13.20
N ALA A 210 6.33 -10.85 12.68
CA ALA A 210 6.51 -12.07 13.49
C ALA A 210 7.59 -11.88 14.57
N LEU A 211 8.72 -11.24 14.23
CA LEU A 211 9.77 -10.91 15.19
C LEU A 211 9.27 -9.91 16.25
N ARG A 212 8.52 -8.89 15.83
CA ARG A 212 7.86 -7.95 16.75
C ARG A 212 6.94 -8.68 17.73
N ALA A 213 6.06 -9.56 17.23
CA ALA A 213 5.12 -10.32 18.05
C ALA A 213 5.83 -11.28 19.02
N ALA A 214 6.88 -11.98 18.56
CA ALA A 214 7.71 -12.81 19.42
C ALA A 214 8.40 -11.97 20.52
N SER A 215 8.89 -10.79 20.17
CA SER A 215 9.53 -9.88 21.13
C SER A 215 8.55 -9.39 22.21
N LEU A 216 7.32 -9.06 21.82
CA LEU A 216 6.25 -8.70 22.75
C LEU A 216 5.88 -9.85 23.67
N PHE A 217 5.84 -11.09 23.16
CA PHE A 217 5.63 -12.27 24.00
C PHE A 217 6.66 -12.35 25.12
N TYR A 218 7.96 -12.14 24.87
CA TYR A 218 8.98 -12.17 25.94
C TYR A 218 8.77 -11.08 27.00
N LEU A 219 8.28 -9.89 26.62
CA LEU A 219 7.91 -8.86 27.59
C LEU A 219 6.70 -9.29 28.43
N GLU A 220 5.62 -9.70 27.79
CA GLU A 220 4.35 -10.01 28.45
C GLU A 220 4.41 -11.30 29.29
N ALA A 221 5.23 -12.27 28.87
CA ALA A 221 5.52 -13.48 29.61
C ALA A 221 6.37 -13.23 30.87
N GLY A 222 6.93 -12.02 31.03
CA GLY A 222 7.73 -11.65 32.19
C GLY A 222 9.20 -12.10 32.12
N PHE A 223 9.68 -12.54 30.95
CA PHE A 223 11.12 -12.82 30.77
C PHE A 223 11.96 -11.54 30.84
N VAL A 224 11.39 -10.40 30.48
CA VAL A 224 12.03 -9.09 30.57
C VAL A 224 11.16 -8.17 31.42
N THR A 225 11.52 -8.00 32.68
CA THR A 225 10.78 -7.19 33.66
C THR A 225 11.19 -5.71 33.67
N ALA A 226 12.30 -5.36 33.03
CA ALA A 226 12.89 -4.03 33.08
C ALA A 226 12.13 -2.97 32.24
N ILE A 227 11.32 -3.39 31.27
CA ILE A 227 10.68 -2.48 30.30
C ILE A 227 9.23 -2.97 30.08
N GLY A 228 8.32 -2.57 30.96
CA GLY A 228 6.90 -2.91 30.88
C GLY A 228 6.03 -1.74 30.42
N GLY A 229 4.80 -2.03 29.98
CA GLY A 229 3.77 -1.03 29.71
C GLY A 229 3.61 -0.59 28.24
N PRO A 230 2.74 0.41 27.98
CA PRO A 230 2.37 0.83 26.62
C PRO A 230 3.55 1.36 25.79
N VAL A 231 4.49 2.04 26.44
CA VAL A 231 5.68 2.61 25.80
C VAL A 231 6.60 1.51 25.25
N ALA A 232 6.72 0.39 25.96
CA ALA A 232 7.52 -0.74 25.51
C ALA A 232 6.95 -1.37 24.22
N HIS A 233 5.62 -1.42 24.12
CA HIS A 233 4.93 -1.93 22.94
C HIS A 233 5.16 -1.06 21.70
N GLU A 234 5.09 0.26 21.88
CA GLU A 234 5.37 1.23 20.82
C GLU A 234 6.85 1.21 20.42
N ALA A 235 7.77 1.16 21.39
CA ALA A 235 9.20 1.14 21.14
C ALA A 235 9.63 -0.12 20.36
N ILE A 236 9.15 -1.31 20.74
CA ILE A 236 9.43 -2.55 19.99
C ILE A 236 8.81 -2.49 18.60
N GLY A 237 7.59 -1.96 18.48
CA GLY A 237 6.95 -1.75 17.18
C GLY A 237 7.77 -0.85 16.26
N LEU A 238 8.25 0.28 16.80
CA LEU A 238 9.07 1.25 16.07
C LEU A 238 10.44 0.67 15.72
N ALA A 239 11.10 -0.04 16.64
CA ALA A 239 12.39 -0.66 16.41
C ALA A 239 12.30 -1.75 15.34
N ALA A 240 11.29 -2.65 15.42
CA ALA A 240 11.06 -3.67 14.41
C ALA A 240 10.78 -3.04 13.03
N PHE A 241 9.95 -1.99 12.99
CA PHE A 241 9.71 -1.24 11.77
C PHE A 241 10.99 -0.59 11.22
N ALA A 242 11.80 0.07 12.05
CA ALA A 242 13.03 0.74 11.65
C ALA A 242 14.06 -0.25 11.09
N ILE A 243 14.22 -1.42 11.72
CA ILE A 243 15.11 -2.49 11.24
C ILE A 243 14.65 -2.97 9.86
N VAL A 244 13.37 -3.26 9.71
CA VAL A 244 12.78 -3.75 8.47
C VAL A 244 12.84 -2.71 7.35
N ALA A 245 12.46 -1.47 7.65
CA ALA A 245 12.52 -0.36 6.71
C ALA A 245 13.97 -0.05 6.30
N GLY A 246 14.90 -0.03 7.27
CA GLY A 246 16.32 0.13 7.02
C GLY A 246 16.90 -1.00 6.16
N GLY A 247 16.52 -2.25 6.42
CA GLY A 247 16.88 -3.41 5.61
C GLY A 247 16.34 -3.30 4.18
N ALA A 248 15.08 -2.88 4.00
CA ALA A 248 14.49 -2.62 2.70
C ALA A 248 15.25 -1.51 1.95
N VAL A 249 15.57 -0.40 2.62
CA VAL A 249 16.37 0.71 2.06
C VAL A 249 17.80 0.27 1.71
N ALA A 250 18.43 -0.57 2.52
CA ALA A 250 19.76 -1.11 2.24
C ALA A 250 19.77 -2.04 1.01
N LEU A 251 18.76 -2.91 0.88
CA LEU A 251 18.54 -3.74 -0.31
C LEU A 251 18.33 -2.86 -1.56
N LEU A 252 17.58 -1.77 -1.43
CA LEU A 252 17.37 -0.76 -2.47
C LEU A 252 18.67 -0.07 -2.90
N ALA A 253 19.53 0.30 -1.95
CA ALA A 253 20.80 0.99 -2.20
C ALA A 253 21.83 0.11 -2.93
N ARG A 254 21.79 -1.23 -2.72
CA ARG A 254 22.70 -2.18 -3.35
C ARG A 254 22.48 -2.37 -4.85
N GLY A 255 21.30 -2.04 -5.38
CA GLY A 255 21.00 -2.17 -6.80
C GLY A 255 21.45 -0.98 -7.68
N ARG A 256 22.43 -0.18 -7.26
CA ARG A 256 22.93 1.00 -8.01
C ARG A 256 23.89 0.68 -9.17
N VAL A 257 24.02 -0.57 -9.62
CA VAL A 257 24.93 -0.91 -10.73
C VAL A 257 24.19 -1.67 -11.82
N VAL A 258 23.40 -0.97 -12.65
CA VAL A 258 23.45 -1.12 -14.11
C VAL A 258 23.08 0.24 -14.67
N ALA A 259 24.11 1.04 -14.99
CA ALA A 259 23.95 2.20 -15.85
C ALA A 259 23.54 1.69 -17.24
N TRP A 260 22.32 2.01 -17.66
CA TRP A 260 21.92 1.81 -19.05
C TRP A 260 22.52 2.95 -19.88
N ARG A 261 23.40 2.59 -20.81
CA ARG A 261 23.72 3.41 -21.98
C ARG A 261 22.55 3.39 -22.95
#